data_AF-A0A9P4WIN8-F1
#
_entry.id   AF-A0A9P4WIN8-F1
#
_cell.length_a   1.000
_cell.length_b   1.000
_cell.length_c   1.000
_cell.angle_alpha   90.00
_cell.angle_beta   90.00
_cell.angle_gamma   90.00
#
_symmetry.space_group_name_H-M   'P 1'
#
loop_
_entity.id
_entity.type
_entity.pdbx_description
1 polymer ?
#
loop_
_entity_poly.entity_id
_entity_poly.type
_entity_poly.pdbx_seq_one_letter_code
_entity_poly.pdbx_strand_id
1 'polypeptide(L)'
;MGSQYLAEVFEKLIGRCFFRANDGYLGLAPIGTRVGDAVCVLLGSRHPVVLRPAGSIDGYSAWEVVGVCYTHGLMDGEAIYGNRHFVRYTAISRYDGEESQLVDGYSVALYEPSRQRLKTDPADLLKEAGIQVERYQRHPHELVVSPESLRAAGIPLKDFVLI
;
A
#
# COMPACT_ATOMS: atom_id res chain seq x y z
N MET A 1 -10.26 22.34 -16.18
CA MET A 1 -10.25 21.63 -14.87
C MET A 1 -11.21 20.44 -14.83
N GLY A 2 -12.51 20.58 -15.15
CA GLY A 2 -13.45 19.44 -15.09
C GLY A 2 -13.19 18.29 -16.10
N SER A 3 -12.70 18.57 -17.31
CA SER A 3 -12.42 17.54 -18.32
C SER A 3 -11.21 16.66 -18.00
N GLN A 4 -10.17 17.24 -17.39
CA GLN A 4 -8.96 16.51 -17.00
C GLN A 4 -9.20 15.60 -15.79
N TYR A 5 -9.96 16.08 -14.80
CA TYR A 5 -10.38 15.26 -13.67
C TYR A 5 -11.24 14.06 -14.10
N LEU A 6 -12.21 14.28 -15.01
CA LEU A 6 -13.01 13.19 -15.55
C LEU A 6 -12.16 12.18 -16.33
N ALA A 7 -11.21 12.64 -17.15
CA ALA A 7 -10.28 11.75 -17.85
C ALA A 7 -9.47 10.88 -16.88
N GLU A 8 -8.91 11.47 -15.82
CA GLU A 8 -8.16 10.74 -14.78
C GLU A 8 -9.04 9.73 -14.02
N VAL A 9 -10.29 10.10 -13.72
CA VAL A 9 -11.26 9.19 -13.07
C VAL A 9 -11.61 8.05 -14.02
N PHE A 10 -11.90 8.33 -15.28
CA PHE A 10 -12.19 7.30 -16.28
C PHE A 10 -11.01 6.35 -16.48
N GLU A 11 -9.78 6.86 -16.61
CA GLU A 11 -8.58 6.03 -16.72
C GLU A 11 -8.40 5.10 -15.50
N LYS A 12 -8.74 5.57 -14.30
CA LYS A 12 -8.62 4.76 -13.07
C LYS A 12 -9.73 3.70 -12.94
N LEU A 13 -10.90 3.95 -13.52
CA LEU A 13 -12.09 3.10 -13.37
C LEU A 13 -12.33 2.15 -14.56
N ILE A 14 -11.88 2.50 -15.77
CA ILE A 14 -12.04 1.65 -16.96
C ILE A 14 -11.28 0.33 -16.75
N GLY A 15 -11.90 -0.77 -17.14
CA GLY A 15 -11.30 -2.11 -17.01
C GLY A 15 -11.17 -2.59 -15.56
N ARG A 16 -11.96 -2.03 -14.63
CA ARG A 16 -12.02 -2.47 -13.23
C ARG A 16 -13.33 -3.18 -12.90
N CYS A 17 -13.26 -4.11 -11.95
CA CYS A 17 -14.42 -4.72 -11.30
C CYS A 17 -14.39 -4.45 -9.80
N PHE A 18 -15.57 -4.35 -9.19
CA PHE A 18 -15.71 -4.34 -7.74
C PHE A 18 -15.44 -5.73 -7.17
N PHE A 19 -14.77 -5.79 -6.01
CA PHE A 19 -14.60 -7.04 -5.28
C PHE A 19 -14.80 -6.84 -3.78
N ARG A 20 -15.10 -7.97 -3.11
CA ARG A 20 -15.07 -8.11 -1.66
C ARG A 20 -14.18 -9.30 -1.32
N ALA A 21 -13.16 -9.07 -0.50
CA ALA A 21 -12.30 -10.12 0.03
C ALA A 21 -12.96 -10.83 1.23
N ASN A 22 -12.49 -12.03 1.53
CA ASN A 22 -13.07 -12.89 2.58
C ASN A 22 -12.91 -12.32 4.00
N ASP A 23 -11.87 -11.52 4.22
CA ASP A 23 -11.56 -10.79 5.45
C ASP A 23 -12.24 -9.41 5.52
N GLY A 24 -13.12 -9.10 4.57
CA GLY A 24 -13.98 -7.93 4.60
C GLY A 24 -13.46 -6.70 3.85
N TYR A 25 -12.24 -6.74 3.29
CA TYR A 25 -11.75 -5.65 2.45
C TYR A 25 -12.59 -5.51 1.17
N LEU A 26 -12.78 -4.26 0.75
CA LEU A 26 -13.53 -3.89 -0.46
C LEU A 26 -12.63 -3.10 -1.40
N GLY A 27 -12.84 -3.22 -2.70
CA GLY A 27 -11.98 -2.53 -3.64
C GLY A 27 -12.39 -2.62 -5.11
N LEU A 28 -11.50 -2.10 -5.95
CA LEU A 28 -11.57 -2.15 -7.40
C LEU A 28 -10.31 -2.84 -7.94
N ALA A 29 -10.50 -3.91 -8.69
CA ALA A 29 -9.45 -4.76 -9.22
C ALA A 29 -9.53 -4.84 -10.76
N PRO A 30 -8.52 -5.34 -11.49
CA PRO A 30 -8.62 -5.56 -12.93
C PRO A 30 -9.84 -6.42 -13.31
N ILE A 31 -10.47 -6.16 -14.46
CA ILE A 31 -11.71 -6.83 -14.91
C ILE A 31 -11.60 -8.37 -14.98
N GLY A 32 -10.39 -8.90 -15.14
CA GLY A 32 -10.11 -10.35 -15.15
C GLY A 32 -9.97 -10.99 -13.76
N THR A 33 -10.22 -10.25 -12.68
CA THR A 33 -10.18 -10.75 -11.30
C THR A 33 -11.34 -11.72 -11.06
N ARG A 34 -11.07 -12.80 -10.33
CA ARG A 34 -12.07 -13.85 -10.04
C ARG A 34 -11.94 -14.40 -8.63
N VAL A 35 -12.94 -15.15 -8.20
CA VAL A 35 -12.92 -15.88 -6.93
C VAL A 35 -11.72 -16.83 -6.90
N GLY A 36 -10.97 -16.79 -5.79
CA GLY A 36 -9.72 -17.53 -5.62
C GLY A 36 -8.45 -16.69 -5.84
N ASP A 37 -8.56 -15.52 -6.45
CA ASP A 37 -7.47 -14.54 -6.47
C ASP A 37 -7.29 -13.91 -5.07
N ALA A 38 -6.09 -13.43 -4.77
CA ALA A 38 -5.71 -12.85 -3.48
C ALA A 38 -5.27 -11.40 -3.65
N VAL A 39 -5.64 -10.54 -2.71
CA VAL A 39 -5.06 -9.19 -2.58
C VAL A 39 -3.79 -9.28 -1.75
N CYS A 40 -2.68 -8.77 -2.27
CA CYS A 40 -1.39 -8.80 -1.62
C CYS A 40 -0.76 -7.40 -1.59
N VAL A 41 -0.12 -7.06 -0.47
CA VAL A 41 0.77 -5.91 -0.37
C VAL A 41 2.18 -6.43 -0.57
N LEU A 42 2.78 -6.12 -1.73
CA LEU A 42 4.16 -6.49 -2.03
C LEU A 42 5.10 -5.44 -1.42
N LEU A 43 6.13 -5.89 -0.71
CA LEU A 43 7.17 -4.98 -0.20
C LEU A 43 7.84 -4.27 -1.39
N GLY A 44 7.92 -2.95 -1.31
CA GLY A 44 8.43 -2.10 -2.40
C GLY A 44 7.41 -1.74 -3.48
N SER A 45 6.20 -2.31 -3.48
CA SER A 45 5.10 -1.84 -4.33
C SER A 45 4.36 -0.67 -3.68
N ARG A 46 4.01 0.34 -4.48
CA ARG A 46 3.18 1.47 -4.05
C ARG A 46 1.70 1.14 -3.92
N HIS A 47 1.24 0.04 -4.51
CA HIS A 47 -0.18 -0.33 -4.54
C HIS A 47 -0.37 -1.81 -4.19
N PRO A 48 -1.50 -2.16 -3.55
CA PRO A 48 -1.95 -3.54 -3.46
C PRO A 48 -2.08 -4.17 -4.86
N VAL A 49 -1.79 -5.45 -4.94
CA VAL A 49 -1.78 -6.22 -6.20
C VAL A 49 -2.68 -7.44 -6.05
N VAL A 50 -3.45 -7.72 -7.07
CA VAL A 50 -4.18 -8.98 -7.18
C VAL A 50 -3.25 -10.03 -7.75
N LEU A 51 -3.07 -11.11 -6.99
CA LEU A 51 -2.29 -12.27 -7.36
C LEU A 51 -3.19 -13.49 -7.54
N ARG A 52 -2.80 -14.37 -8.46
CA ARG A 52 -3.52 -15.60 -8.76
C ARG A 52 -2.63 -16.81 -8.47
N PRO A 53 -3.12 -17.81 -7.71
CA PRO A 53 -2.34 -19.04 -7.48
C PRO A 53 -1.99 -19.74 -8.79
N ALA A 54 -0.72 -20.13 -8.94
CA ALA A 54 -0.18 -20.78 -10.14
C ALA A 54 0.63 -22.06 -9.84
N GLY A 55 0.35 -22.71 -8.70
CA GLY A 55 1.00 -23.95 -8.29
C GLY A 55 2.22 -23.72 -7.39
N SER A 56 3.28 -24.51 -7.60
CA SER A 56 4.51 -24.44 -6.82
C SER A 56 5.75 -24.57 -7.71
N ILE A 57 6.77 -23.77 -7.41
CA ILE A 57 8.08 -23.77 -8.07
C ILE A 57 9.14 -23.87 -6.98
N ASP A 58 10.04 -24.84 -7.10
CA ASP A 58 11.14 -25.07 -6.16
C ASP A 58 10.71 -25.16 -4.68
N GLY A 59 9.51 -25.70 -4.42
CA GLY A 59 8.94 -25.86 -3.08
C GLY A 59 8.24 -24.62 -2.51
N TYR A 60 8.23 -23.49 -3.24
CA TYR A 60 7.50 -22.28 -2.89
C TYR A 60 6.17 -22.19 -3.62
N SER A 61 5.18 -21.49 -3.05
CA SER A 61 3.95 -21.18 -3.79
C SER A 61 4.26 -20.21 -4.92
N ALA A 62 3.78 -20.51 -6.14
CA ALA A 62 3.91 -19.64 -7.30
C ALA A 62 2.62 -18.85 -7.55
N TRP A 63 2.75 -17.61 -7.98
CA TRP A 63 1.64 -16.69 -8.19
C TRP A 63 1.84 -15.84 -9.43
N GLU A 64 0.79 -15.72 -10.24
CA GLU A 64 0.73 -14.82 -11.38
C GLU A 64 0.23 -13.44 -10.96
N VAL A 65 0.79 -12.38 -11.54
CA VAL A 65 0.30 -11.02 -11.34
C VAL A 65 -0.92 -10.77 -12.23
N VAL A 66 -2.10 -10.58 -11.61
CA VAL A 66 -3.31 -10.13 -12.34
C VAL A 66 -3.28 -8.62 -12.56
N GLY A 67 -2.80 -7.87 -11.56
CA GLY A 67 -2.55 -6.42 -11.67
C GLY A 67 -2.81 -5.64 -10.40
N VAL A 68 -2.43 -4.35 -10.40
CA VAL A 68 -2.65 -3.44 -9.26
C VAL A 68 -4.13 -3.23 -8.98
N CYS A 69 -4.50 -3.01 -7.72
CA CYS A 69 -5.88 -2.77 -7.31
C CYS A 69 -5.97 -1.63 -6.29
N TYR A 70 -7.13 -0.98 -6.27
CA TYR A 70 -7.53 -0.16 -5.13
C TYR A 70 -8.15 -1.08 -4.09
N THR A 71 -7.63 -1.07 -2.87
CA THR A 71 -8.24 -1.79 -1.74
C THR A 71 -8.38 -0.84 -0.58
N HIS A 72 -9.62 -0.55 -0.20
CA HIS A 72 -9.89 0.39 0.88
C HIS A 72 -9.25 -0.10 2.19
N GLY A 73 -8.44 0.76 2.82
CA GLY A 73 -7.72 0.42 4.05
C GLY A 73 -6.41 -0.33 3.85
N LEU A 74 -5.88 -0.40 2.63
CA LEU A 74 -4.53 -0.93 2.32
C LEU A 74 -3.71 -0.02 1.39
N MET A 75 -4.19 1.19 1.10
CA MET A 75 -3.57 2.09 0.11
C MET A 75 -2.49 2.99 0.71
N ASP A 76 -2.47 3.14 2.03
CA ASP A 76 -1.71 4.17 2.75
C ASP A 76 -0.74 3.57 3.76
N GLY A 77 -0.36 2.30 3.60
CA GLY A 77 0.65 1.60 4.42
C GLY A 77 0.11 0.87 5.66
N GLU A 78 -1.21 0.73 5.79
CA GLU A 78 -1.90 0.13 6.93
C GLU A 78 -1.45 -1.32 7.23
N ALA A 79 -1.04 -2.05 6.19
CA ALA A 79 -0.49 -3.39 6.30
C ALA A 79 0.86 -3.43 7.03
N ILE A 80 1.60 -2.32 7.04
CA ILE A 80 2.93 -2.19 7.63
C ILE A 80 2.85 -1.61 9.04
N TYR A 81 2.32 -0.40 9.23
CA TYR A 81 2.29 0.22 10.57
C TYR A 81 1.19 -0.32 11.50
N GLY A 82 0.44 -1.33 11.05
CA GLY A 82 -0.50 -2.07 11.88
C GLY A 82 -1.80 -1.29 12.09
N ASN A 83 -2.79 -1.51 11.20
CA ASN A 83 -4.12 -1.00 11.43
C ASN A 83 -5.22 -1.74 10.65
N ARG A 84 -5.55 -2.96 11.05
CA ARG A 84 -6.49 -3.78 10.26
C ARG A 84 -7.97 -3.40 10.43
N HIS A 85 -8.36 -2.65 11.47
CA HIS A 85 -9.79 -2.40 11.74
C HIS A 85 -10.19 -1.03 12.37
N PHE A 86 -9.26 -0.12 12.71
CA PHE A 86 -9.61 1.22 13.24
C PHE A 86 -8.71 2.32 12.69
N VAL A 87 -9.14 3.07 11.67
CA VAL A 87 -8.36 4.13 10.99
C VAL A 87 -7.72 5.12 12.00
N ARG A 88 -6.48 4.85 12.43
CA ARG A 88 -5.69 5.72 13.31
C ARG A 88 -5.22 6.95 12.55
N TYR A 89 -4.96 6.78 11.26
CA TYR A 89 -4.48 7.81 10.37
C TYR A 89 -5.39 7.95 9.15
N THR A 90 -5.72 9.17 8.78
CA THR A 90 -6.37 9.50 7.52
C THR A 90 -5.34 10.07 6.56
N ALA A 91 -5.19 9.47 5.38
CA ALA A 91 -4.37 10.05 4.33
C ALA A 91 -5.01 11.33 3.79
N ILE A 92 -4.22 12.41 3.72
CA ILE A 92 -4.64 13.69 3.17
C ILE A 92 -3.63 14.16 2.12
N SER A 93 -4.15 14.75 1.04
CA SER A 93 -3.32 15.43 0.04
C SER A 93 -2.94 16.81 0.53
N ARG A 94 -1.66 17.17 0.37
CA ARG A 94 -1.16 18.51 0.67
C ARG A 94 -0.91 19.27 -0.62
N TYR A 95 -1.50 20.47 -0.74
CA TYR A 95 -1.36 21.32 -1.93
C TYR A 95 -0.41 22.50 -1.73
N ASP A 96 0.13 22.65 -0.53
CA ASP A 96 0.97 23.78 -0.09
C ASP A 96 2.45 23.40 0.12
N GLY A 97 2.85 22.20 -0.32
CA GLY A 97 4.18 21.65 -0.06
C GLY A 97 5.24 22.09 -1.09
N GLU A 98 6.47 22.33 -0.61
CA GLU A 98 7.65 22.39 -1.47
C GLU A 98 7.92 21.01 -2.11
N GLU A 99 8.53 21.00 -3.31
CA GLU A 99 8.87 19.77 -4.03
C GLU A 99 9.84 18.87 -3.23
N SER A 100 10.69 19.49 -2.40
CA SER A 100 11.59 18.82 -1.44
C SER A 100 10.85 17.99 -0.38
N GLN A 101 9.56 18.27 -0.15
CA GLN A 101 8.68 17.57 0.79
C GLN A 101 7.81 16.50 0.11
N LEU A 102 8.07 16.14 -1.13
CA LEU A 102 7.39 15.03 -1.80
C LEU A 102 8.07 13.70 -1.48
N VAL A 103 7.30 12.63 -1.29
CA VAL A 103 7.82 11.25 -1.24
C VAL A 103 7.53 10.65 -2.61
N ASP A 104 8.56 10.33 -3.39
CA ASP A 104 8.40 9.80 -4.76
C ASP A 104 7.45 10.62 -5.67
N GLY A 105 7.46 11.95 -5.51
CA GLY A 105 6.58 12.86 -6.25
C GLY A 105 5.15 13.01 -5.68
N TYR A 106 4.84 12.34 -4.57
CA TYR A 106 3.54 12.41 -3.90
C TYR A 106 3.56 13.35 -2.70
N SER A 107 2.52 14.17 -2.62
CA SER A 107 2.25 15.10 -1.51
C SER A 107 1.15 14.54 -0.61
N VAL A 108 1.46 13.46 0.11
CA VAL A 108 0.53 12.82 1.05
C VAL A 108 1.07 12.93 2.47
N ALA A 109 0.18 13.25 3.41
CA ALA A 109 0.45 13.20 4.83
C ALA A 109 -0.60 12.31 5.52
N LEU A 110 -0.21 11.73 6.65
CA LEU A 110 -1.10 10.97 7.51
C LEU A 110 -1.56 11.86 8.67
N TYR A 111 -2.86 12.14 8.74
CA TYR A 111 -3.45 12.88 9.84
C TYR A 111 -3.92 11.93 10.95
N GLU A 112 -3.46 12.13 12.18
CA GLU A 112 -3.90 11.38 13.36
C GLU A 112 -4.99 12.18 14.10
N PRO A 113 -6.29 11.81 14.00
CA PRO A 113 -7.37 12.63 14.54
C PRO A 113 -7.35 12.73 16.06
N SER A 114 -6.95 11.66 16.75
CA SER A 114 -6.91 11.60 18.22
C SER A 114 -5.88 12.56 18.83
N ARG A 115 -4.81 12.86 18.10
CA ARG A 115 -3.75 13.79 18.50
C ARG A 115 -3.76 15.11 17.73
N GLN A 116 -4.70 15.27 16.79
CA GLN A 116 -4.80 16.41 15.89
C GLN A 116 -3.46 16.79 15.22
N ARG A 117 -2.68 15.77 14.81
CA ARG A 117 -1.32 15.97 14.30
C ARG A 117 -1.14 15.38 12.91
N LEU A 118 -0.38 16.08 12.08
CA LEU A 118 0.09 15.59 10.79
C LEU A 118 1.41 14.84 10.95
N LYS A 119 1.48 13.68 10.29
CA LYS A 119 2.69 12.88 10.10
C LYS A 119 3.06 12.92 8.63
N THR A 120 4.22 13.49 8.36
CA THR A 120 4.77 13.66 7.01
C THR A 120 6.05 12.88 6.82
N ASP A 121 6.65 12.40 7.91
CA ASP A 121 7.89 11.63 7.90
C ASP A 121 7.57 10.14 8.03
N PRO A 122 7.84 9.33 6.99
CA PRO A 122 7.54 7.90 7.03
C PRO A 122 8.45 7.14 8.00
N ALA A 123 9.70 7.57 8.23
CA ALA A 123 10.58 6.88 9.17
C ALA A 123 10.12 7.08 10.61
N ASP A 124 9.66 8.28 10.97
CA ASP A 124 9.08 8.54 12.29
C ASP A 124 7.79 7.75 12.51
N LEU A 125 6.94 7.64 11.49
CA LEU A 125 5.73 6.81 11.52
C LEU A 125 6.08 5.34 11.83
N LEU A 126 7.07 4.78 11.15
CA LEU A 126 7.47 3.38 11.32
C LEU A 126 8.13 3.14 12.68
N LYS A 127 8.99 4.05 13.14
CA LYS A 127 9.61 3.96 14.48
C LYS A 127 8.55 3.99 15.58
N GLU A 128 7.52 4.84 15.46
CA GLU A 128 6.41 4.86 16.41
C GLU A 128 5.55 3.58 16.38
N ALA A 129 5.52 2.87 15.25
CA ALA A 129 4.92 1.55 15.14
C ALA A 129 5.84 0.42 15.67
N GLY A 130 7.03 0.76 16.21
CA GLY A 130 8.01 -0.20 16.71
C GLY A 130 8.82 -0.89 15.62
N ILE A 131 8.82 -0.36 14.39
CA ILE A 131 9.54 -0.91 13.25
C ILE A 131 10.89 -0.22 13.14
N GLN A 132 11.96 -1.01 13.14
CA GLN A 132 13.30 -0.51 12.91
C GLN A 132 13.46 -0.08 11.43
N VAL A 133 14.06 1.09 11.23
CA VAL A 133 14.37 1.66 9.91
C VAL A 133 15.89 1.67 9.77
N GLU A 134 16.45 0.93 8.80
CA GLU A 134 17.90 0.82 8.62
C GLU A 134 18.48 2.06 7.93
N ARG A 135 17.77 2.63 6.96
CA ARG A 135 18.19 3.84 6.26
C ARG A 135 16.99 4.66 5.84
N TYR A 136 17.08 5.97 6.01
CA TYR A 136 16.07 6.89 5.51
C TYR A 136 16.73 8.19 5.08
N GLN A 137 16.34 8.66 3.90
CA GLN A 137 16.60 10.01 3.46
C GLN A 137 15.38 10.57 2.73
N ARG A 138 15.14 11.87 2.90
CA ARG A 138 13.96 12.52 2.34
C ARG A 138 14.08 12.79 0.84
N HIS A 139 15.23 13.27 0.39
CA HIS A 139 15.46 13.65 -1.01
C HIS A 139 16.93 13.41 -1.45
N PRO A 140 17.18 12.68 -2.56
CA PRO A 140 16.23 11.82 -3.27
C PRO A 140 15.65 10.78 -2.31
N HIS A 141 14.37 10.43 -2.44
CA HIS A 141 13.73 9.61 -1.42
C HIS A 141 14.36 8.21 -1.31
N GLU A 142 14.66 7.80 -0.09
CA GLU A 142 15.09 6.43 0.22
C GLU A 142 14.54 6.03 1.59
N LEU A 143 13.92 4.85 1.66
CA LEU A 143 13.46 4.25 2.91
C LEU A 143 13.74 2.76 2.86
N VAL A 144 14.66 2.30 3.70
CA VAL A 144 15.08 0.91 3.80
C VAL A 144 14.58 0.34 5.12
N VAL A 145 13.77 -0.71 4.99
CA VAL A 145 13.25 -1.54 6.08
C VAL A 145 13.49 -3.00 5.71
N SER A 146 14.20 -3.75 6.54
CA SER A 146 14.46 -5.17 6.28
C SER A 146 13.24 -6.06 6.59
N PRO A 147 13.09 -7.22 5.90
CA PRO A 147 12.10 -8.22 6.27
C PRO A 147 12.22 -8.68 7.73
N GLU A 148 13.45 -8.76 8.26
CA GLU A 148 13.73 -9.11 9.66
C GLU A 148 13.14 -8.07 10.62
N SER A 149 13.33 -6.77 10.34
CA SER A 149 12.76 -5.67 11.12
C SER A 149 11.23 -5.69 11.11
N LEU A 150 10.61 -5.99 9.97
CA LEU A 150 9.16 -6.15 9.87
C LEU A 150 8.65 -7.36 10.69
N ARG A 151 9.31 -8.52 10.57
CA ARG A 151 8.96 -9.72 11.36
C ARG A 151 9.16 -9.49 12.86
N ALA A 152 10.21 -8.78 13.26
CA ALA A 152 10.47 -8.42 14.66
C ALA A 152 9.37 -7.51 15.24
N ALA A 153 8.77 -6.64 14.40
CA ALA A 153 7.60 -5.83 14.75
C ALA A 153 6.27 -6.61 14.72
N GLY A 154 6.29 -7.93 14.46
CA GLY A 154 5.11 -8.79 14.43
C GLY A 154 4.31 -8.72 13.12
N ILE A 155 4.87 -8.13 12.06
CA ILE A 155 4.21 -8.05 10.76
C ILE A 155 4.34 -9.40 10.05
N PRO A 156 3.23 -10.07 9.69
CA PRO A 156 3.30 -11.35 9.03
C PRO A 156 3.76 -11.17 7.58
N LEU A 157 4.93 -11.74 7.27
CA LEU A 157 5.47 -11.81 5.92
C LEU A 157 5.44 -13.24 5.39
N LYS A 158 5.11 -13.38 4.11
CA LYS A 158 5.10 -14.64 3.38
C LYS A 158 5.98 -14.52 2.14
N ASP A 159 6.88 -15.47 1.99
CA ASP A 159 7.73 -15.59 0.81
C ASP A 159 7.03 -16.45 -0.25
N PHE A 160 7.12 -16.04 -1.51
CA PHE A 160 6.52 -16.73 -2.65
C PHE A 160 7.21 -16.32 -3.96
N VAL A 161 6.98 -17.11 -5.01
CA VAL A 161 7.50 -16.83 -6.36
C VAL A 161 6.44 -16.10 -7.17
N LEU A 162 6.84 -15.00 -7.81
CA LEU A 162 6.05 -14.33 -8.83
C LEU A 162 6.48 -14.84 -10.21
N ILE A 163 5.49 -15.20 -11.04
CA ILE A 163 5.69 -15.63 -12.43
C ILE A 163 4.91 -14.76 -13.42
#